data_AF-A0A973WQ29-F1
#
_entry.id   AF-A0A973WQ29-F1
#
_cell.length_a   1.000
_cell.length_b   1.000
_cell.length_c   1.000
_cell.angle_alpha   90.00
_cell.angle_beta   90.00
_cell.angle_gamma   90.00
#
_symmetry.space_group_name_H-M   'P 1'
#
loop_
_entity.id
_entity.type
_entity.pdbx_description
1 polymer ?
#
loop_
_entity_poly.entity_id
_entity_poly.type
_entity_poly.pdbx_seq_one_letter_code
_entity_poly.pdbx_strand_id
1 'polypeptide(L)'
;MNNTSSSSAFDNRQLCLWLATLSPGDLSVNEGAAARPGSAMITSVGSHNDVLWSQMERADWTQRIAVDDLPMAHLASSYTFTETGARAVKTALAELVSRKVQLMRNVKGFDGSAPERVRQLCGIFSWLGLRVISQLTLAQEAKPTTSEARARRRDCILALEEIRKGVSMAGLYIAEAISRGPDSDVGQDCLERTTKGLRYAEQCLMEWTAELYAERPGKPSLLS
;
A
#
# COMPACT_ATOMS: atom_id res chain seq x y z
N MET A 1 -33.68 24.37 4.08
CA MET A 1 -33.02 23.34 3.24
C MET A 1 -31.53 23.62 3.27
N ASN A 2 -30.79 22.99 4.17
CA ASN A 2 -29.33 23.07 4.19
C ASN A 2 -28.78 21.74 3.72
N ASN A 3 -28.11 21.74 2.57
CA ASN A 3 -27.42 20.60 1.98
C ASN A 3 -26.37 20.06 2.95
N THR A 4 -26.73 18.98 3.65
CA THR A 4 -25.78 18.10 4.31
C THR A 4 -25.05 17.24 3.29
N SER A 5 -23.81 16.88 3.66
CA SER A 5 -23.01 15.77 3.14
C SER A 5 -22.02 16.06 2.01
N SER A 6 -20.92 16.76 2.33
CA SER A 6 -19.63 16.45 1.70
C SER A 6 -18.99 15.24 2.41
N SER A 7 -19.65 14.08 2.30
CA SER A 7 -18.98 12.80 2.56
C SER A 7 -17.99 12.60 1.42
N SER A 8 -16.69 12.53 1.71
CA SER A 8 -15.72 12.09 0.70
C SER A 8 -16.04 10.64 0.36
N ALA A 9 -16.82 10.42 -0.69
CA ALA A 9 -17.11 9.08 -1.18
C ALA A 9 -15.79 8.36 -1.47
N PHE A 10 -15.66 7.13 -1.01
CA PHE A 10 -14.53 6.29 -1.37
C PHE A 10 -14.60 6.05 -2.88
N ASP A 11 -13.59 6.52 -3.61
CA ASP A 11 -13.57 6.53 -5.07
C ASP A 11 -12.38 5.74 -5.64
N ASN A 12 -12.25 5.69 -6.97
CA ASN A 12 -11.18 4.94 -7.63
C ASN A 12 -9.80 5.46 -7.24
N ARG A 13 -9.65 6.76 -6.98
CA ARG A 13 -8.37 7.35 -6.54
C ARG A 13 -8.01 6.83 -5.16
N GLN A 14 -8.96 6.84 -4.22
CA GLN A 14 -8.76 6.28 -2.88
C GLN A 14 -8.44 4.80 -2.96
N LEU A 15 -9.15 4.03 -3.79
CA LEU A 15 -8.86 2.61 -4.00
C LEU A 15 -7.42 2.36 -4.48
N CYS A 16 -6.97 3.09 -5.50
CA CYS A 16 -5.58 3.00 -5.98
C CYS A 16 -4.57 3.30 -4.87
N LEU A 17 -4.80 4.36 -4.09
CA LEU A 17 -3.91 4.71 -2.98
C LEU A 17 -3.85 3.59 -1.93
N TRP A 18 -5.01 3.05 -1.53
CA TRP A 18 -5.10 1.98 -0.55
C TRP A 18 -4.45 0.69 -1.02
N LEU A 19 -4.72 0.25 -2.25
CA LEU A 19 -4.10 -0.95 -2.82
C LEU A 19 -2.58 -0.82 -2.89
N ALA A 20 -2.03 0.37 -3.19
CA ALA A 20 -0.59 0.61 -3.16
C ALA A 20 0.05 0.46 -1.77
N THR A 21 -0.74 0.53 -0.69
CA THR A 21 -0.22 0.39 0.68
C THR A 21 -0.07 -1.06 1.14
N LEU A 22 -0.75 -1.99 0.46
CA LEU A 22 -0.86 -3.38 0.83
C LEU A 22 0.45 -4.15 0.65
N SER A 23 0.61 -5.25 1.39
CA SER A 23 1.67 -6.21 1.10
C SER A 23 1.37 -6.96 -0.22
N PRO A 24 2.37 -7.58 -0.87
CA PRO A 24 2.11 -8.43 -2.04
C PRO A 24 1.11 -9.55 -1.77
N GLY A 25 1.12 -10.12 -0.56
CA GLY A 25 0.15 -11.13 -0.13
C GLY A 25 -1.26 -10.56 -0.08
N ASP A 26 -1.44 -9.40 0.57
CA ASP A 26 -2.74 -8.74 0.67
C ASP A 26 -3.29 -8.30 -0.69
N LEU A 27 -2.43 -7.83 -1.60
CA LEU A 27 -2.79 -7.53 -2.99
C LEU A 27 -3.33 -8.76 -3.73
N SER A 28 -2.66 -9.91 -3.59
CA SER A 28 -3.06 -11.16 -4.27
C SER A 28 -4.47 -11.62 -3.84
N VAL A 29 -4.86 -11.33 -2.59
CA VAL A 29 -6.21 -11.59 -2.10
C VAL A 29 -7.24 -10.71 -2.81
N ASN A 30 -6.93 -9.43 -3.05
CA ASN A 30 -7.80 -8.52 -3.78
C ASN A 30 -7.91 -8.92 -5.27
N GLU A 31 -6.81 -9.33 -5.88
CA GLU A 31 -6.78 -9.88 -7.24
C GLU A 31 -7.68 -11.11 -7.36
N GLY A 32 -7.53 -12.07 -6.44
CA GLY A 32 -8.33 -13.29 -6.38
C GLY A 32 -9.82 -13.02 -6.16
N ALA A 33 -10.14 -12.13 -5.21
CA ALA A 33 -11.53 -11.73 -4.93
C ALA A 33 -12.18 -11.04 -6.14
N ALA A 34 -11.47 -10.13 -6.80
CA ALA A 34 -11.97 -9.45 -8.00
C ALA A 34 -12.12 -10.39 -9.21
N ALA A 35 -11.34 -11.48 -9.28
CA ALA A 35 -11.49 -12.48 -10.33
C ALA A 35 -12.78 -13.31 -10.20
N ARG A 36 -13.37 -13.39 -8.99
CA ARG A 36 -14.57 -14.19 -8.70
C ARG A 36 -15.60 -13.40 -7.88
N PRO A 37 -16.22 -12.34 -8.47
CA PRO A 37 -17.26 -11.56 -7.79
C PRO A 37 -18.37 -12.46 -7.24
N GLY A 38 -18.95 -12.07 -6.11
CA GLY A 38 -19.95 -12.86 -5.38
C GLY A 38 -19.40 -14.02 -4.54
N SER A 39 -18.12 -14.38 -4.67
CA SER A 39 -17.50 -15.35 -3.76
C SER A 39 -17.30 -14.76 -2.38
N ALA A 40 -17.65 -15.52 -1.34
CA ALA A 40 -17.38 -15.15 0.04
C ALA A 40 -15.88 -15.20 0.34
N MET A 41 -15.36 -14.11 0.89
CA MET A 41 -13.97 -13.97 1.31
C MET A 41 -13.94 -13.59 2.79
N ILE A 42 -13.08 -14.26 3.54
CA ILE A 42 -12.92 -14.04 4.98
C ILE A 42 -11.61 -13.32 5.22
N THR A 43 -11.63 -12.32 6.08
CA THR A 43 -10.45 -11.57 6.51
C THR A 43 -10.44 -11.43 8.02
N SER A 44 -9.25 -11.34 8.63
CA SER A 44 -9.15 -11.06 10.05
C SER A 44 -9.57 -9.62 10.34
N VAL A 45 -10.37 -9.41 11.39
CA VAL A 45 -10.83 -8.08 11.81
C VAL A 45 -9.63 -7.16 12.05
N GLY A 46 -9.67 -5.97 11.46
CA GLY A 46 -8.62 -4.96 11.58
C GLY A 46 -7.35 -5.24 10.78
N SER A 47 -7.35 -6.25 9.90
CA SER A 47 -6.31 -6.41 8.88
C SER A 47 -6.40 -5.31 7.81
N HIS A 48 -5.37 -5.18 6.97
CA HIS A 48 -5.38 -4.20 5.88
C HIS A 48 -6.53 -4.41 4.90
N ASN A 49 -6.80 -5.67 4.55
CA ASN A 49 -7.91 -6.01 3.67
C ASN A 49 -9.27 -5.78 4.32
N ASP A 50 -9.44 -6.09 5.61
CA ASP A 50 -10.68 -5.75 6.32
C ASP A 50 -10.97 -4.24 6.31
N VAL A 51 -9.93 -3.44 6.58
CA VAL A 51 -10.06 -1.98 6.56
C VAL A 51 -10.42 -1.48 5.16
N LEU A 52 -9.71 -1.92 4.12
CA LEU A 52 -10.00 -1.54 2.74
C LEU A 52 -11.42 -1.95 2.34
N TRP A 53 -11.81 -3.20 2.63
CA TRP A 53 -13.10 -3.75 2.24
C TRP A 53 -14.26 -3.08 2.99
N SER A 54 -14.05 -2.65 4.24
CA SER A 54 -15.01 -1.81 4.96
C SER A 54 -15.19 -0.40 4.35
N GLN A 55 -14.15 0.16 3.70
CA GLN A 55 -14.29 1.43 2.97
C GLN A 55 -15.03 1.22 1.65
N MET A 56 -14.74 0.13 0.94
CA MET A 56 -15.43 -0.25 -0.30
C MET A 56 -16.91 -0.57 -0.08
N GLU A 57 -17.28 -1.04 1.12
CA GLU A 57 -18.68 -1.29 1.48
C GLU A 57 -19.50 0.00 1.45
N ARG A 58 -18.91 1.13 1.87
CA ARG A 58 -19.54 2.45 1.82
C ARG A 58 -19.75 2.97 0.39
N ALA A 59 -19.12 2.34 -0.59
CA ALA A 59 -19.24 2.64 -2.02
C ALA A 59 -20.03 1.55 -2.78
N ASP A 60 -20.68 0.62 -2.08
CA ASP A 60 -21.39 -0.53 -2.66
C ASP A 60 -20.51 -1.44 -3.54
N TRP A 61 -19.20 -1.42 -3.30
CA TRP A 61 -18.22 -2.24 -4.04
C TRP A 61 -17.97 -3.58 -3.37
N THR A 62 -18.22 -3.65 -2.07
CA THR A 62 -18.27 -4.89 -1.30
C THR A 62 -19.57 -4.96 -0.51
N GLN A 63 -19.97 -6.17 -0.14
CA GLN A 63 -21.11 -6.41 0.75
C GLN A 63 -20.66 -7.32 1.88
N ARG A 64 -20.95 -6.91 3.12
CA ARG A 64 -20.69 -7.75 4.29
C ARG A 64 -21.69 -8.90 4.37
N ILE A 65 -21.18 -10.10 4.65
CA ILE A 65 -22.00 -11.31 4.82
C ILE A 65 -22.13 -11.57 6.31
N ALA A 66 -23.35 -11.72 6.80
CA ALA A 66 -23.58 -12.18 8.16
C ALA A 66 -23.09 -13.63 8.30
N VAL A 67 -22.27 -13.89 9.32
CA VAL A 67 -21.87 -15.24 9.70
C VAL A 67 -22.71 -15.61 10.92
N ASP A 68 -23.55 -16.64 10.81
CA ASP A 68 -24.49 -17.06 11.86
C ASP A 68 -23.79 -17.61 13.11
N ASP A 69 -22.48 -17.92 13.02
CA ASP A 69 -21.66 -18.37 14.16
C ASP A 69 -21.06 -17.20 14.94
N LEU A 70 -21.82 -16.77 15.96
CA LEU A 70 -21.51 -15.74 16.95
C LEU A 70 -20.13 -15.84 17.66
N PRO A 71 -19.52 -17.01 17.96
CA PRO A 71 -18.27 -17.01 18.73
C PRO A 71 -17.06 -16.47 17.95
N MET A 72 -17.09 -16.41 16.62
CA MET A 72 -15.94 -15.98 15.78
C MET A 72 -16.12 -14.59 15.13
N ALA A 73 -17.27 -13.94 15.32
CA ALA A 73 -17.61 -12.68 14.67
C ALA A 73 -16.68 -11.49 15.04
N HIS A 74 -15.95 -11.59 16.16
CA HIS A 74 -14.97 -10.60 16.59
C HIS A 74 -13.56 -10.84 16.01
N LEU A 75 -13.33 -12.02 15.40
CA LEU A 75 -12.02 -12.42 14.87
C LEU A 75 -11.96 -12.30 13.35
N ALA A 76 -13.10 -12.44 12.67
CA ALA A 76 -13.17 -12.41 11.22
C ALA A 76 -14.35 -11.60 10.69
N SER A 77 -14.11 -10.92 9.57
CA SER A 77 -15.12 -10.26 8.74
C SER A 77 -15.28 -11.03 7.43
N SER A 78 -16.52 -11.19 6.97
CA SER A 78 -16.83 -11.85 5.70
C SER A 78 -17.41 -10.84 4.72
N TYR A 79 -16.88 -10.82 3.50
CA TYR A 79 -17.32 -9.93 2.43
C TYR A 79 -17.49 -10.67 1.11
N THR A 80 -18.34 -10.15 0.22
CA THR A 80 -18.31 -10.44 -1.22
C THR A 80 -18.00 -9.17 -1.99
N PHE A 81 -17.36 -9.31 -3.15
CA PHE A 81 -17.24 -8.21 -4.11
C PHE A 81 -18.49 -8.16 -4.97
N THR A 82 -19.03 -6.96 -5.19
CA THR A 82 -20.02 -6.73 -6.25
C THR A 82 -19.32 -6.73 -7.61
N GLU A 83 -20.08 -6.91 -8.70
CA GLU A 83 -19.52 -6.81 -10.06
C GLU A 83 -18.88 -5.44 -10.34
N THR A 84 -19.44 -4.39 -9.76
CA THR A 84 -18.89 -3.03 -9.86
C THR A 84 -17.59 -2.92 -9.06
N GLY A 85 -17.55 -3.42 -7.83
CA GLY A 85 -16.33 -3.43 -7.03
C GLY A 85 -15.20 -4.25 -7.65
N ALA A 86 -15.51 -5.44 -8.17
CA ALA A 86 -14.54 -6.27 -8.87
C ALA A 86 -13.93 -5.57 -10.10
N ARG A 87 -14.75 -4.85 -10.89
CA ARG A 87 -14.26 -4.03 -12.01
C ARG A 87 -13.41 -2.85 -11.55
N ALA A 88 -13.81 -2.16 -10.48
CA ALA A 88 -13.04 -1.07 -9.89
C ALA A 88 -11.66 -1.54 -9.42
N VAL A 89 -11.60 -2.66 -8.69
CA VAL A 89 -10.34 -3.27 -8.22
C VAL A 89 -9.45 -3.69 -9.37
N LYS A 90 -9.97 -4.37 -10.40
CA LYS A 90 -9.18 -4.73 -11.60
C LYS A 90 -8.60 -3.50 -12.29
N THR A 91 -9.39 -2.43 -12.42
CA THR A 91 -8.95 -1.17 -13.02
C THR A 91 -7.85 -0.52 -12.19
N ALA A 92 -8.04 -0.46 -10.87
CA ALA A 92 -7.07 0.12 -9.95
C ALA A 92 -5.75 -0.67 -9.93
N LEU A 93 -5.80 -2.00 -9.97
CA LEU A 93 -4.61 -2.86 -10.06
C LEU A 93 -3.84 -2.63 -11.38
N ALA A 94 -4.55 -2.52 -12.51
CA ALA A 94 -3.92 -2.18 -13.78
C ALA A 94 -3.26 -0.79 -13.75
N GLU A 95 -3.90 0.18 -13.09
CA GLU A 95 -3.33 1.51 -12.88
C GLU A 95 -2.05 1.45 -12.02
N LEU A 96 -2.04 0.64 -10.95
CA LEU A 96 -0.84 0.44 -10.12
C LEU A 96 0.33 -0.13 -10.93
N VAL A 97 0.07 -1.12 -11.79
CA VAL A 97 1.08 -1.67 -12.68
C VAL A 97 1.62 -0.59 -13.62
N SER A 98 0.74 0.23 -14.21
CA SER A 98 1.14 1.34 -15.09
C SER A 98 2.02 2.37 -14.36
N ARG A 99 1.61 2.79 -13.15
CA ARG A 99 2.37 3.73 -12.31
C ARG A 99 3.73 3.17 -11.90
N LYS A 100 3.80 1.87 -11.57
CA LYS A 100 5.06 1.18 -11.28
C LYS A 100 6.00 1.23 -12.49
N VAL A 101 5.50 0.93 -13.68
CA VAL A 101 6.28 1.02 -14.93
C VAL A 101 6.76 2.44 -15.17
N GLN A 102 5.93 3.45 -14.94
CA GLN A 102 6.32 4.85 -15.06
C GLN A 102 7.44 5.23 -14.08
N LEU A 103 7.35 4.80 -12.83
CA LEU A 103 8.41 5.04 -11.84
C LEU A 103 9.73 4.36 -12.24
N MET A 104 9.70 3.14 -12.75
CA MET A 104 10.90 2.45 -13.24
C MET A 104 11.56 3.21 -14.40
N ARG A 105 10.76 3.78 -15.33
CA ARG A 105 11.27 4.57 -16.46
C ARG A 105 11.96 5.88 -16.04
N ASN A 106 11.71 6.37 -14.83
CA ASN A 106 12.40 7.55 -14.30
C ASN A 106 13.84 7.24 -13.86
N VAL A 107 14.23 5.96 -13.72
CA VAL A 107 15.60 5.57 -13.44
C VAL A 107 16.43 5.75 -14.70
N LYS A 108 17.33 6.74 -14.70
CA LYS A 108 18.15 7.07 -15.87
C LYS A 108 19.00 5.86 -16.30
N GLY A 109 18.96 5.56 -17.60
CA GLY A 109 19.69 4.44 -18.19
C GLY A 109 19.00 3.08 -18.05
N PHE A 110 17.86 3.00 -17.36
CA PHE A 110 17.10 1.77 -17.25
C PHE A 110 16.30 1.48 -18.53
N ASP A 111 16.44 0.26 -19.06
CA ASP A 111 15.61 -0.27 -20.13
C ASP A 111 15.33 -1.77 -19.94
N GLY A 112 14.57 -2.37 -20.86
CA GLY A 112 14.19 -3.78 -20.80
C GLY A 112 15.35 -4.78 -20.95
N SER A 113 16.52 -4.33 -21.43
CA SER A 113 17.72 -5.15 -21.61
C SER A 113 18.63 -5.15 -20.38
N ALA A 114 18.30 -4.36 -19.35
CA ALA A 114 19.09 -4.29 -18.12
C ALA A 114 19.25 -5.69 -17.47
N PRO A 115 20.40 -5.94 -16.79
CA PRO A 115 20.62 -7.18 -16.05
C PRO A 115 19.49 -7.49 -15.08
N GLU A 116 19.20 -8.78 -14.87
CA GLU A 116 18.08 -9.23 -14.02
C GLU A 116 18.13 -8.59 -12.62
N ARG A 117 19.32 -8.50 -12.01
CA ARG A 117 19.51 -7.85 -10.70
C ARG A 117 19.06 -6.39 -10.70
N VAL A 118 19.35 -5.64 -11.77
CA VAL A 118 18.91 -4.25 -11.92
C VAL A 118 17.39 -4.18 -12.13
N ARG A 119 16.83 -5.07 -12.96
CA ARG A 119 15.37 -5.15 -13.19
C ARG A 119 14.60 -5.45 -11.90
N GLN A 120 15.07 -6.41 -11.10
CA GLN A 120 14.48 -6.73 -9.80
C GLN A 120 14.55 -5.55 -8.84
N LEU A 121 15.72 -4.89 -8.75
CA LEU A 121 15.91 -3.76 -7.85
C LEU A 121 15.05 -2.54 -8.26
N CYS A 122 14.94 -2.24 -9.55
CA CYS A 122 14.00 -1.25 -10.08
C CYS A 122 12.55 -1.62 -9.76
N GLY A 123 12.21 -2.91 -9.81
CA GLY A 123 10.90 -3.43 -9.43
C GLY A 123 10.58 -3.17 -7.94
N ILE A 124 11.54 -3.38 -7.05
CA ILE A 124 11.42 -3.09 -5.61
C ILE A 124 11.34 -1.58 -5.38
N PHE A 125 12.25 -0.80 -5.97
CA PHE A 125 12.27 0.66 -5.88
C PHE A 125 10.92 1.28 -6.29
N SER A 126 10.40 0.90 -7.45
CA SER A 126 9.15 1.44 -7.97
C SER A 126 7.94 1.06 -7.10
N TRP A 127 7.93 -0.14 -6.54
CA TRP A 127 6.89 -0.58 -5.60
C TRP A 127 6.94 0.22 -4.30
N LEU A 128 8.12 0.33 -3.67
CA LEU A 128 8.29 1.08 -2.42
C LEU A 128 8.04 2.58 -2.62
N GLY A 129 8.45 3.14 -3.76
CA GLY A 129 8.17 4.52 -4.14
C GLY A 129 6.67 4.79 -4.23
N LEU A 130 5.92 3.90 -4.88
CA LEU A 130 4.47 4.01 -4.97
C LEU A 130 3.80 3.86 -3.59
N ARG A 131 4.27 2.91 -2.78
CA ARG A 131 3.77 2.65 -1.43
C ARG A 131 3.95 3.85 -0.51
N VAL A 132 5.16 4.42 -0.44
CA VAL A 132 5.44 5.57 0.44
C VAL A 132 4.68 6.82 0.00
N ILE A 133 4.57 7.08 -1.31
CA ILE A 133 3.78 8.21 -1.83
C ILE A 133 2.31 8.04 -1.47
N SER A 134 1.78 6.82 -1.60
CA SER A 134 0.36 6.55 -1.33
C SER A 134 0.04 6.65 0.16
N GLN A 135 0.89 6.09 1.03
CA GLN A 135 0.75 6.23 2.47
C GLN A 135 0.87 7.70 2.92
N LEU A 136 1.82 8.45 2.36
CA LEU A 136 1.96 9.88 2.65
C LEU A 136 0.71 10.67 2.23
N THR A 137 0.18 10.38 1.04
CA THR A 137 -1.04 11.02 0.53
C THR A 137 -2.23 10.74 1.44
N LEU A 138 -2.44 9.47 1.83
CA LEU A 138 -3.50 9.07 2.75
C LEU A 138 -3.33 9.73 4.13
N ALA A 139 -2.11 9.78 4.66
CA ALA A 139 -1.81 10.46 5.91
C ALA A 139 -2.07 11.97 5.81
N GLN A 140 -1.74 12.61 4.69
CA GLN A 140 -2.00 14.03 4.45
C GLN A 140 -3.49 14.35 4.26
N GLU A 141 -4.29 13.41 3.75
CA GLU A 141 -5.75 13.59 3.57
C GLU A 141 -6.56 13.24 4.82
N ALA A 142 -5.96 12.51 5.77
CA ALA A 142 -6.62 12.14 7.02
C ALA A 142 -7.03 13.37 7.84
N LYS A 143 -8.26 13.36 8.37
CA LYS A 143 -8.84 14.42 9.21
C LYS A 143 -9.10 13.92 10.64
N PRO A 144 -8.05 13.70 11.46
CA PRO A 144 -8.21 13.23 12.83
C PRO A 144 -8.97 14.25 13.69
N THR A 145 -9.87 13.77 14.55
CA THR A 145 -10.73 14.59 15.40
C THR A 145 -10.13 14.87 16.78
N THR A 146 -9.16 14.07 17.25
CA THR A 146 -8.49 14.24 18.54
C THR A 146 -7.14 14.95 18.41
N SER A 147 -6.65 15.57 19.49
CA SER A 147 -5.31 16.19 19.54
C SER A 147 -4.19 15.14 19.41
N GLU A 148 -4.35 14.02 20.10
CA GLU A 148 -3.42 12.90 20.09
C GLU A 148 -3.28 12.28 18.68
N ALA A 149 -4.40 12.03 17.99
CA ALA A 149 -4.38 11.52 16.62
C ALA A 149 -3.79 12.53 15.62
N ARG A 150 -3.93 13.85 15.88
CA ARG A 150 -3.25 14.89 15.11
C ARG A 150 -1.74 14.86 15.29
N ALA A 151 -1.26 14.69 16.52
CA ALA A 151 0.17 14.57 16.81
C ALA A 151 0.76 13.33 16.12
N ARG A 152 0.14 12.16 16.29
CA ARG A 152 0.54 10.91 15.61
C ARG A 152 0.57 11.06 14.09
N ARG A 153 -0.45 11.68 13.49
CA ARG A 153 -0.49 11.94 12.04
C ARG A 153 0.71 12.78 11.60
N ARG A 154 1.06 13.83 12.35
CA ARG A 154 2.22 14.67 12.03
C ARG A 154 3.52 13.87 12.08
N ASP A 155 3.71 13.07 13.13
CA ASP A 155 4.93 12.29 13.31
C ASP A 155 5.04 11.20 12.22
N CYS A 156 3.91 10.58 11.85
CA CYS A 156 3.82 9.66 10.71
C CYS A 156 4.18 10.34 9.37
N ILE A 157 3.68 11.54 9.11
CA ILE A 157 4.03 12.30 7.88
C ILE A 157 5.54 12.56 7.83
N LEU A 158 6.15 12.97 8.94
CA LEU A 158 7.60 13.21 9.00
C LEU A 158 8.40 11.93 8.72
N ALA A 159 8.02 10.80 9.32
CA ALA A 159 8.67 9.52 9.07
C ALA A 159 8.54 9.09 7.60
N LEU A 160 7.34 9.21 7.01
CA LEU A 160 7.10 8.89 5.60
C LEU A 160 7.88 9.81 4.64
N GLU A 161 8.07 11.08 4.99
CA GLU A 161 8.90 11.99 4.20
C GLU A 161 10.37 11.59 4.20
N GLU A 162 10.91 11.14 5.34
CA GLU A 162 12.28 10.61 5.42
C GLU A 162 12.45 9.31 4.64
N ILE A 163 11.51 8.37 4.77
CA ILE A 163 11.51 7.13 3.97
C ILE A 163 11.45 7.47 2.48
N ARG A 164 10.60 8.43 2.07
CA ARG A 164 10.49 8.88 0.68
C ARG A 164 11.82 9.43 0.15
N LYS A 165 12.55 10.21 0.96
CA LYS A 165 13.90 10.70 0.59
C LYS A 165 14.85 9.52 0.38
N GLY A 166 14.87 8.56 1.30
CA GLY A 166 15.71 7.36 1.20
C GLY A 166 15.42 6.52 -0.05
N VAL A 167 14.14 6.27 -0.36
CA VAL A 167 13.73 5.58 -1.59
C VAL A 167 14.12 6.37 -2.84
N SER A 168 13.99 7.70 -2.82
CA SER A 168 14.40 8.55 -3.95
C SER A 168 15.91 8.48 -4.20
N MET A 169 16.71 8.51 -3.12
CA MET A 169 18.16 8.33 -3.19
C MET A 169 18.54 6.95 -3.75
N ALA A 170 17.82 5.89 -3.38
CA ALA A 170 18.03 4.56 -3.95
C ALA A 170 17.84 4.57 -5.49
N GLY A 171 16.83 5.27 -6.01
CA GLY A 171 16.64 5.45 -7.45
C GLY A 171 17.85 6.09 -8.16
N LEU A 172 18.48 7.09 -7.52
CA LEU A 172 19.70 7.72 -8.02
C LEU A 172 20.90 6.77 -8.03
N TYR A 173 21.08 5.98 -6.97
CA TYR A 173 22.17 5.00 -6.91
C TYR A 173 22.00 3.84 -7.90
N ILE A 174 20.77 3.44 -8.22
CA ILE A 174 20.51 2.49 -9.29
C ILE A 174 20.95 3.09 -10.64
N ALA A 175 20.55 4.33 -10.92
CA ALA A 175 20.96 5.02 -12.14
C ALA A 175 22.48 5.18 -12.24
N GLU A 176 23.14 5.49 -11.12
CA GLU A 176 24.60 5.56 -11.06
C GLU A 176 25.23 4.19 -11.35
N ALA A 177 24.77 3.12 -10.72
CA ALA A 177 25.27 1.78 -10.97
C ALA A 177 25.13 1.35 -12.44
N ILE A 178 24.00 1.68 -13.08
CA ILE A 178 23.80 1.44 -14.51
C ILE A 178 24.85 2.21 -15.33
N SER A 179 25.06 3.49 -15.02
CA SER A 179 26.01 4.33 -15.77
C SER A 179 27.47 3.89 -15.65
N ARG A 180 27.84 3.29 -14.51
CA ARG A 180 29.21 2.78 -14.23
C ARG A 180 29.44 1.37 -14.76
N GLY A 181 28.39 0.70 -15.24
CA GLY A 181 28.41 -0.72 -15.53
C GLY A 181 27.98 -1.52 -14.28
N PRO A 182 26.82 -2.20 -14.30
CA PRO A 182 26.28 -2.93 -13.15
C PRO A 182 27.23 -3.99 -12.56
N ASP A 183 28.12 -4.54 -13.39
CA ASP A 183 29.06 -5.58 -13.01
C ASP A 183 30.45 -5.04 -12.61
N SER A 184 30.69 -3.73 -12.73
CA SER A 184 31.90 -3.09 -12.21
C SER A 184 31.89 -3.08 -10.68
N ASP A 185 33.07 -3.04 -10.03
CA ASP A 185 33.17 -3.00 -8.56
C ASP A 185 32.33 -1.86 -7.95
N VAL A 186 32.38 -0.68 -8.57
CA VAL A 186 31.59 0.50 -8.16
C VAL A 186 30.10 0.26 -8.37
N GLY A 187 29.71 -0.31 -9.52
CA GLY A 187 28.32 -0.64 -9.80
C GLY A 187 27.75 -1.66 -8.82
N GLN A 188 28.52 -2.70 -8.50
CA GLN A 188 28.12 -3.74 -7.55
C GLN A 188 27.95 -3.19 -6.13
N ASP A 189 28.88 -2.35 -5.65
CA ASP A 189 28.78 -1.67 -4.35
C ASP A 189 27.55 -0.75 -4.29
N CYS A 190 27.31 0.06 -5.34
CA CYS A 190 26.11 0.88 -5.44
C CYS A 190 24.82 0.04 -5.36
N LEU A 191 24.74 -1.08 -6.09
CA LEU A 191 23.58 -1.96 -6.08
C LEU A 191 23.39 -2.65 -4.72
N GLU A 192 24.46 -3.06 -4.06
CA GLU A 192 24.39 -3.68 -2.73
C GLU A 192 23.89 -2.68 -1.68
N ARG A 193 24.45 -1.47 -1.63
CA ARG A 193 23.99 -0.40 -0.72
C ARG A 193 22.54 -0.04 -0.96
N THR A 194 22.15 0.09 -2.23
CA THR A 194 20.76 0.35 -2.61
C THR A 194 19.84 -0.77 -2.14
N THR A 195 20.23 -2.02 -2.31
CA THR A 195 19.45 -3.19 -1.87
C THR A 195 19.21 -3.14 -0.36
N LYS A 196 20.25 -2.87 0.43
CA LYS A 196 20.14 -2.73 1.89
C LYS A 196 19.22 -1.56 2.27
N GLY A 197 19.39 -0.41 1.63
CA GLY A 197 18.55 0.77 1.88
C GLY A 197 17.08 0.55 1.56
N LEU A 198 16.76 -0.11 0.45
CA LEU A 198 15.38 -0.43 0.08
C LEU A 198 14.75 -1.46 1.02
N ARG A 199 15.49 -2.46 1.47
CA ARG A 199 15.01 -3.42 2.49
C ARG A 199 14.71 -2.74 3.81
N TYR A 200 15.57 -1.82 4.24
CA TYR A 200 15.33 -1.03 5.45
C TYR A 200 14.08 -0.15 5.29
N ALA A 201 13.91 0.52 4.15
CA ALA A 201 12.70 1.29 3.88
C ALA A 201 11.43 0.42 3.90
N GLU A 202 11.49 -0.79 3.33
CA GLU A 202 10.40 -1.76 3.38
C GLU A 202 10.04 -2.15 4.82
N GLN A 203 11.04 -2.46 5.64
CA GLN A 203 10.86 -2.80 7.05
C GLN A 203 10.19 -1.64 7.81
N CYS A 204 10.69 -0.41 7.67
CA CYS A 204 10.08 0.76 8.31
C CYS A 204 8.63 0.94 7.88
N LEU A 205 8.32 0.78 6.58
CA LEU A 205 6.95 0.87 6.08
C LEU A 205 6.06 -0.22 6.67
N MET A 206 6.57 -1.44 6.88
CA MET A 206 5.81 -2.52 7.52
C MET A 206 5.55 -2.24 9.01
N GLU A 207 6.57 -1.81 9.77
CA GLU A 207 6.46 -1.50 11.20
C GLU A 207 5.46 -0.36 11.44
N TRP A 208 5.57 0.74 10.70
CA TRP A 208 4.62 1.86 10.79
C TRP A 208 3.20 1.47 10.41
N THR A 209 3.09 0.62 9.39
CA THR A 209 1.80 0.07 8.97
C THR A 209 1.22 -0.85 10.06
N ALA A 210 2.02 -1.53 10.88
CA ALA A 210 1.51 -2.29 12.01
C ALA A 210 1.05 -1.36 13.16
N GLU A 211 1.83 -0.34 13.51
CA GLU A 211 1.54 0.62 14.59
C GLU A 211 0.25 1.40 14.35
N LEU A 212 0.04 1.92 13.13
CA LEU A 212 -1.19 2.64 12.75
C LEU A 212 -2.47 1.81 12.87
N TYR A 213 -2.36 0.48 12.90
CA TYR A 213 -3.48 -0.46 12.94
C TYR A 213 -3.58 -1.23 14.27
N ALA A 214 -2.56 -1.17 15.12
CA ALA A 214 -2.59 -1.73 16.47
C ALA A 214 -3.42 -0.86 17.43
N GLU A 215 -3.37 0.46 17.28
CA GLU A 215 -4.01 1.41 18.22
C GLU A 215 -5.43 1.85 17.83
N ARG A 216 -6.08 1.14 16.90
CA ARG A 216 -7.49 1.44 16.57
C ARG A 216 -8.41 0.92 17.69
N PRO A 217 -9.44 1.70 18.09
CA PRO A 217 -10.33 1.31 19.17
C PRO A 217 -10.97 -0.05 18.87
N GLY A 218 -10.73 -1.03 19.76
CA GLY A 218 -11.26 -2.40 19.64
C GLY A 218 -10.22 -3.53 19.62
N LYS A 219 -8.91 -3.24 19.56
CA LYS A 219 -7.88 -4.27 19.81
C LYS A 219 -7.50 -4.31 21.29
N PRO A 220 -7.60 -5.45 21.99
CA PRO A 220 -6.99 -5.60 23.29
C PRO A 220 -5.47 -5.50 23.15
N SER A 221 -4.83 -4.67 23.98
CA SER A 221 -3.37 -4.64 24.13
C SER A 221 -2.89 -6.05 24.47
N LEU A 222 -1.99 -6.60 23.65
CA LEU A 222 -1.30 -7.88 23.95
C LEU A 222 -0.14 -7.70 24.94
N LEU A 223 -0.04 -6.53 25.57
CA LEU A 223 0.79 -6.29 26.74
C LEU A 223 -0.13 -5.91 27.90
N SER A 224 -0.51 -6.96 28.63
CA SER A 224 -1.03 -6.93 29.99
C SER A 224 -0.32 -8.01 30.78
#